data_AF-A0A535UCA2-F1
#
_entry.id   AF-A0A535UCA2-F1
#
_cell.length_a   1.000
_cell.length_b   1.000
_cell.length_c   1.000
_cell.angle_alpha   90.00
_cell.angle_beta   90.00
_cell.angle_gamma   90.00
#
_symmetry.space_group_name_H-M   'P 1'
#
loop_
_entity.id
_entity.type
_entity.pdbx_description
1 polymer ?
#
loop_
_entity_poly.entity_id
_entity_poly.type
_entity_poly.pdbx_seq_one_letter_code
_entity_poly.pdbx_strand_id
1 'polypeptide(L)'
;MPTSKRLNVAVVGATGLVGQQMLKILVQRKFPVANVIAFASERSVGATVAFNGEHLTLRRLEESSFQGVDIAMFAAGADISLQYAPSAAEAGALVIDKSSAWRMKANVPLVVPEVNPDDIRENEGMGAGRALMDELEEQTEAIAAGKKPTVAATSHQLAYNVIPGGWKPDADGYNEEEMKLVHETRKILHDPDL
;
A
#
# COMPACT_ATOMS: atom_id res chain seq x y z
N MET A 1 -9.57 -23.13 17.93
CA MET A 1 -9.85 -23.91 16.70
C MET A 1 -9.47 -23.05 15.51
N PRO A 2 -8.88 -23.58 14.42
CA PRO A 2 -8.73 -22.81 13.19
C PRO A 2 -10.14 -22.48 12.65
N THR A 3 -10.36 -21.21 12.30
CA THR A 3 -11.66 -20.71 11.83
C THR A 3 -12.01 -21.36 10.48
N SER A 4 -13.19 -21.95 10.40
CA SER A 4 -13.66 -22.69 9.21
C SER A 4 -14.10 -21.81 8.04
N LYS A 5 -14.28 -20.50 8.27
CA LYS A 5 -14.64 -19.55 7.21
C LYS A 5 -13.43 -19.25 6.33
N ARG A 6 -13.49 -19.67 5.07
CA ARG A 6 -12.58 -19.17 4.03
C ARG A 6 -13.04 -17.80 3.51
N LEU A 7 -12.10 -16.95 3.10
CA LEU A 7 -12.33 -15.54 2.80
C LEU A 7 -11.98 -15.17 1.34
N ASN A 8 -12.78 -14.33 0.71
CA ASN A 8 -12.46 -13.71 -0.57
C ASN A 8 -11.54 -12.50 -0.33
N VAL A 9 -10.30 -12.55 -0.83
CA VAL A 9 -9.30 -11.50 -0.58
C VAL A 9 -8.98 -10.73 -1.86
N ALA A 10 -9.18 -9.42 -1.86
CA ALA A 10 -8.69 -8.54 -2.92
C ALA A 10 -7.28 -8.04 -2.58
N VAL A 11 -6.40 -7.97 -3.59
CA VAL A 11 -5.08 -7.32 -3.49
C VAL A 11 -5.01 -6.22 -4.56
N VAL A 12 -5.04 -4.97 -4.11
CA VAL A 12 -5.01 -3.78 -4.97
C VAL A 12 -3.59 -3.27 -5.11
N GLY A 13 -3.09 -3.16 -6.34
CA GLY A 13 -1.68 -2.91 -6.63
C GLY A 13 -0.86 -4.19 -6.75
N ALA A 14 -1.48 -5.30 -7.14
CA ALA A 14 -0.88 -6.64 -7.17
C ALA A 14 0.38 -6.78 -8.04
N THR A 15 0.62 -5.88 -9.00
CA THR A 15 1.86 -5.83 -9.79
C THR A 15 3.04 -5.20 -9.05
N GLY A 16 2.80 -4.34 -8.06
CA GLY A 16 3.85 -3.68 -7.29
C GLY A 16 4.55 -4.63 -6.32
N LEU A 17 5.79 -4.32 -5.95
CA LEU A 17 6.62 -5.13 -5.05
C LEU A 17 5.87 -5.54 -3.77
N VAL A 18 5.19 -4.59 -3.12
CA VAL A 18 4.41 -4.85 -1.89
C VAL A 18 3.21 -5.78 -2.16
N GLY A 19 2.46 -5.56 -3.24
CA GLY A 19 1.33 -6.42 -3.62
C GLY A 19 1.76 -7.86 -3.92
N GLN A 20 2.90 -8.05 -4.60
CA GLN A 20 3.48 -9.37 -4.83
C GLN A 20 3.94 -10.03 -3.52
N GLN A 21 4.51 -9.28 -2.56
CA GLN A 21 4.83 -9.83 -1.24
C GLN A 21 3.56 -10.18 -0.44
N MET A 22 2.49 -9.39 -0.50
CA MET A 22 1.21 -9.73 0.13
C MET A 22 0.68 -11.07 -0.39
N LEU A 23 0.64 -11.26 -1.71
CA LEU A 23 0.26 -12.53 -2.35
C LEU A 23 1.13 -13.71 -1.88
N LYS A 24 2.46 -13.52 -1.81
CA LYS A 24 3.40 -14.53 -1.32
C LYS A 24 3.19 -14.86 0.16
N ILE A 25 2.95 -13.86 1.00
CA ILE A 25 2.73 -14.02 2.45
C ILE A 25 1.43 -14.77 2.71
N LEU A 26 0.34 -14.50 1.96
CA LEU A 26 -0.92 -15.26 2.07
C LEU A 26 -0.68 -16.76 1.87
N VAL A 27 0.11 -17.15 0.87
CA VAL A 27 0.50 -18.55 0.61
C VAL A 27 1.38 -19.10 1.75
N GLN A 28 2.46 -18.39 2.10
CA GLN A 28 3.43 -18.84 3.11
C GLN A 28 2.80 -19.03 4.50
N ARG A 29 1.90 -18.13 4.91
CA ARG A 29 1.16 -18.21 6.17
C ARG A 29 -0.03 -19.18 6.12
N LYS A 30 -0.31 -19.81 4.96
CA LYS A 30 -1.49 -20.65 4.71
C LYS A 30 -2.79 -19.93 5.11
N PHE A 31 -2.89 -18.65 4.75
CA PHE A 31 -4.05 -17.82 5.07
C PHE A 31 -5.32 -18.45 4.47
N PRO A 32 -6.47 -18.45 5.19
CA PRO A 32 -7.67 -19.18 4.78
C PRO A 32 -8.42 -18.48 3.63
N VAL A 33 -7.81 -18.37 2.46
CA VAL A 33 -8.44 -17.81 1.26
C VAL A 33 -9.43 -18.82 0.63
N ALA A 34 -10.58 -18.32 0.21
CA ALA A 34 -11.48 -18.99 -0.72
C ALA A 34 -11.08 -18.65 -2.16
N ASN A 35 -10.93 -17.35 -2.43
CA ASN A 35 -10.54 -16.79 -3.72
C ASN A 35 -9.58 -15.61 -3.47
N VAL A 36 -8.70 -15.34 -4.43
CA VAL A 36 -7.87 -14.13 -4.44
C VAL A 36 -8.10 -13.35 -5.73
N ILE A 37 -8.38 -12.05 -5.60
CA ILE A 37 -8.65 -11.16 -6.72
C ILE A 37 -7.53 -10.13 -6.80
N ALA A 38 -6.72 -10.21 -7.86
CA ALA A 38 -5.58 -9.32 -8.06
C ALA A 38 -5.97 -8.13 -8.96
N PHE A 39 -5.90 -6.92 -8.43
CA PHE A 39 -6.23 -5.68 -9.15
C PHE A 39 -4.98 -4.87 -9.48
N ALA A 40 -4.99 -4.26 -10.66
CA ALA A 40 -3.93 -3.37 -11.14
C ALA A 40 -4.48 -2.21 -11.98
N SER A 41 -3.60 -1.25 -12.28
CA SER A 41 -3.86 -0.16 -13.25
C SER A 41 -4.20 -0.70 -14.64
N GLU A 42 -4.94 0.06 -15.44
CA GLU A 42 -5.38 -0.34 -16.80
C GLU A 42 -4.26 -0.89 -17.68
N ARG A 43 -3.07 -0.26 -17.65
CA ARG A 43 -1.83 -0.71 -18.34
C ARG A 43 -1.37 -2.14 -18.02
N SER A 44 -1.95 -2.80 -17.02
CA SER A 44 -1.57 -4.14 -16.55
C SER A 44 -2.73 -5.14 -16.55
N VAL A 45 -3.90 -4.78 -17.08
CA VAL A 45 -5.07 -5.67 -17.15
C VAL A 45 -4.78 -6.81 -18.13
N GLY A 46 -5.17 -8.03 -17.76
CA GLY A 46 -4.94 -9.23 -18.58
C GLY A 46 -3.55 -9.85 -18.46
N ALA A 47 -2.56 -9.14 -17.92
CA ALA A 47 -1.33 -9.78 -17.46
C ALA A 47 -1.60 -10.66 -16.23
N THR A 48 -0.64 -11.51 -15.83
CA THR A 48 -0.81 -12.44 -14.70
C THR A 48 0.24 -12.26 -13.62
N VAL A 49 -0.10 -12.65 -12.38
CA VAL A 49 0.83 -12.76 -11.25
C VAL A 49 0.75 -14.15 -10.64
N ALA A 50 1.88 -14.69 -10.19
CA ALA A 50 1.94 -16.02 -9.61
C ALA A 50 1.27 -16.06 -8.21
N PHE A 51 0.45 -17.08 -7.96
CA PHE A 51 -0.18 -17.32 -6.66
C PHE A 51 -0.38 -18.82 -6.44
N ASN A 52 0.14 -19.35 -5.32
CA ASN A 52 -0.06 -20.74 -4.89
C ASN A 52 0.26 -21.83 -5.94
N GLY A 53 1.21 -21.58 -6.84
CA GLY A 53 1.56 -22.50 -7.95
C GLY A 53 0.74 -22.30 -9.23
N GLU A 54 -0.22 -21.38 -9.21
CA GLU A 54 -1.07 -20.98 -10.34
C GLU A 54 -0.80 -19.51 -10.73
N HIS A 55 -1.56 -19.00 -11.70
CA HIS A 55 -1.47 -17.62 -12.21
C HIS A 55 -2.82 -16.91 -12.07
N LEU A 56 -2.86 -15.78 -11.35
CA LEU A 56 -4.03 -14.91 -11.26
C LEU A 56 -4.00 -13.91 -12.41
N THR A 57 -5.07 -13.85 -13.20
CA THR A 57 -5.28 -12.78 -14.19
C THR A 57 -5.63 -11.47 -13.51
N LEU A 58 -4.88 -10.42 -13.82
CA LEU A 58 -5.07 -9.08 -13.28
C LEU A 58 -6.33 -8.42 -13.83
N ARG A 59 -7.17 -7.94 -12.91
CA ARG A 59 -8.42 -7.23 -13.22
C ARG A 59 -8.21 -5.72 -13.14
N ARG A 60 -9.01 -4.98 -13.92
CA ARG A 60 -9.13 -3.51 -13.79
C ARG A 60 -9.77 -3.21 -12.43
N LEU A 61 -9.29 -2.15 -11.78
CA LEU A 61 -9.88 -1.63 -10.56
C LEU A 61 -11.03 -0.68 -10.90
N GLU A 62 -12.18 -0.89 -10.28
CA GLU A 62 -13.39 -0.05 -10.37
C GLU A 62 -14.05 0.03 -8.99
N GLU A 63 -14.86 1.05 -8.73
CA GLU A 63 -15.60 1.21 -7.46
C GLU A 63 -16.53 0.00 -7.19
N SER A 64 -17.12 -0.57 -8.26
CA SER A 64 -17.95 -1.78 -8.21
C SER A 64 -17.19 -3.09 -7.98
N SER A 65 -15.85 -3.07 -7.97
CA SER A 65 -15.01 -4.30 -7.99
C SER A 65 -15.03 -5.12 -6.70
N PHE A 66 -15.53 -4.56 -5.59
CA PHE A 66 -15.40 -5.15 -4.26
C PHE A 66 -16.61 -6.00 -3.82
N GLN A 67 -17.61 -6.16 -4.67
CA GLN A 67 -18.78 -6.98 -4.37
C GLN A 67 -18.40 -8.43 -4.01
N GLY A 68 -18.73 -8.85 -2.79
CA GLY A 68 -18.42 -10.18 -2.27
C GLY A 68 -16.97 -10.38 -1.80
N VAL A 69 -16.17 -9.32 -1.66
CA VAL A 69 -14.83 -9.35 -1.04
C VAL A 69 -14.98 -9.30 0.48
N ASP A 70 -14.33 -10.22 1.21
CA ASP A 70 -14.30 -10.20 2.68
C ASP A 70 -13.18 -9.28 3.22
N ILE A 71 -12.02 -9.25 2.54
CA ILE A 71 -10.86 -8.43 2.92
C ILE A 71 -10.26 -7.78 1.68
N ALA A 72 -10.05 -6.47 1.69
CA ALA A 72 -9.35 -5.77 0.63
C ALA A 72 -8.00 -5.21 1.13
N MET A 73 -6.90 -5.77 0.63
CA MET A 73 -5.53 -5.37 0.93
C MET A 73 -5.02 -4.39 -0.14
N PHE A 74 -4.75 -3.15 0.24
CA PHE A 74 -4.29 -2.12 -0.69
C PHE A 74 -2.79 -1.81 -0.54
N ALA A 75 -2.12 -1.73 -1.68
CA ALA A 75 -0.69 -1.44 -1.85
C ALA A 75 -0.43 -0.61 -3.11
N ALA A 76 -1.30 0.36 -3.41
CA ALA A 76 -1.37 1.02 -4.73
C ALA A 76 -1.12 2.53 -4.76
N GLY A 77 -1.11 3.24 -3.63
CA GLY A 77 -0.93 4.70 -3.58
C GLY A 77 -1.98 5.39 -2.73
N ALA A 78 -1.78 6.69 -2.45
CA ALA A 78 -2.69 7.49 -1.62
C ALA A 78 -3.94 7.79 -2.41
N ASP A 79 -3.76 8.22 -3.65
CA ASP A 79 -4.83 8.64 -4.55
C ASP A 79 -5.72 7.44 -4.90
N ILE A 80 -5.12 6.30 -5.26
CA ILE A 80 -5.83 5.04 -5.50
C ILE A 80 -6.57 4.57 -4.23
N SER A 81 -5.97 4.74 -3.06
CA SER A 81 -6.60 4.38 -1.81
C SER A 81 -7.78 5.30 -1.48
N LEU A 82 -7.59 6.63 -1.46
CA LEU A 82 -8.64 7.62 -1.26
C LEU A 82 -9.81 7.45 -2.25
N GLN A 83 -9.52 7.04 -3.49
CA GLN A 83 -10.54 6.78 -4.51
C GLN A 83 -11.32 5.47 -4.26
N TYR A 84 -10.64 4.35 -4.04
CA TYR A 84 -11.28 3.01 -4.07
C TYR A 84 -11.46 2.33 -2.71
N ALA A 85 -10.79 2.81 -1.64
CA ALA A 85 -11.01 2.34 -0.28
C ALA A 85 -12.45 2.51 0.22
N PRO A 86 -13.12 3.66 -0.02
CA PRO A 86 -14.50 3.85 0.41
C PRO A 86 -15.42 2.80 -0.22
N SER A 87 -15.29 2.56 -1.53
CA SER A 87 -16.11 1.58 -2.25
C SER A 87 -15.88 0.14 -1.76
N ALA A 88 -14.68 -0.18 -1.26
CA ALA A 88 -14.40 -1.47 -0.64
C ALA A 88 -15.10 -1.61 0.72
N ALA A 89 -15.04 -0.58 1.57
CA ALA A 89 -15.74 -0.55 2.86
C ALA A 89 -17.27 -0.55 2.69
N GLU A 90 -17.80 0.26 1.77
CA GLU A 90 -19.24 0.31 1.41
C GLU A 90 -19.75 -1.03 0.85
N ALA A 91 -18.91 -1.81 0.16
CA ALA A 91 -19.23 -3.17 -0.27
C ALA A 91 -19.14 -4.22 0.87
N GLY A 92 -18.78 -3.81 2.08
CA GLY A 92 -18.68 -4.66 3.28
C GLY A 92 -17.35 -5.38 3.47
N ALA A 93 -16.30 -5.02 2.73
CA ALA A 93 -14.99 -5.62 2.87
C ALA A 93 -14.19 -5.00 4.02
N LEU A 94 -13.50 -5.83 4.82
CA LEU A 94 -12.51 -5.32 5.76
C LEU A 94 -11.34 -4.70 4.99
N VAL A 95 -11.17 -3.40 5.18
CA VAL A 95 -10.16 -2.56 4.56
C VAL A 95 -8.84 -2.65 5.34
N ILE A 96 -7.78 -3.12 4.68
CA ILE A 96 -6.40 -3.13 5.20
C ILE A 96 -5.50 -2.48 4.15
N ASP A 97 -4.68 -1.50 4.54
CA ASP A 97 -3.79 -0.86 3.59
C ASP A 97 -2.49 -0.40 4.26
N LYS A 98 -1.40 -0.64 3.54
CA LYS A 98 -0.01 -0.42 3.96
C LYS A 98 0.33 1.06 4.26
N SER A 99 -0.50 2.02 3.89
CA SER A 99 -0.03 3.34 3.48
C SER A 99 -0.76 4.54 4.14
N SER A 100 -0.41 5.80 3.85
CA SER A 100 -0.49 6.93 4.81
C SER A 100 -1.77 7.80 4.90
N ALA A 101 -2.65 7.83 3.91
CA ALA A 101 -3.66 8.89 3.69
C ALA A 101 -4.80 8.94 4.70
N TRP A 102 -4.92 7.90 5.52
CA TRP A 102 -5.92 7.77 6.57
C TRP A 102 -5.28 7.41 7.92
N ARG A 103 -3.97 7.13 8.00
CA ARG A 103 -3.28 6.78 9.26
C ARG A 103 -3.58 7.77 10.40
N MET A 104 -3.72 9.05 10.06
CA MET A 104 -4.00 10.14 11.01
C MET A 104 -5.48 10.54 11.12
N LYS A 105 -6.41 9.84 10.46
CA LYS A 105 -7.85 10.06 10.66
C LYS A 105 -8.24 9.53 12.05
N ALA A 106 -9.18 10.20 12.72
CA ALA A 106 -9.51 9.91 14.11
C ALA A 106 -10.27 8.58 14.29
N ASN A 107 -11.12 8.23 13.33
CA ASN A 107 -11.98 7.05 13.32
C ASN A 107 -11.36 5.86 12.55
N VAL A 108 -10.02 5.75 12.58
CA VAL A 108 -9.21 4.86 11.74
C VAL A 108 -8.05 4.31 12.60
N PRO A 109 -7.72 3.01 12.62
CA PRO A 109 -6.82 2.45 13.61
C PRO A 109 -5.43 2.25 12.99
N LEU A 110 -4.39 2.79 13.61
CA LEU A 110 -3.03 2.60 13.10
C LEU A 110 -2.39 1.41 13.83
N VAL A 111 -2.56 0.21 13.26
CA VAL A 111 -2.26 -1.05 13.96
C VAL A 111 -0.87 -1.61 13.62
N VAL A 112 -0.09 -1.88 14.67
CA VAL A 112 0.99 -2.87 14.68
C VAL A 112 0.54 -4.02 15.60
N PRO A 113 0.23 -5.22 15.08
CA PRO A 113 -0.40 -6.30 15.87
C PRO A 113 0.38 -6.73 17.13
N GLU A 114 1.69 -6.55 17.13
CA GLU A 114 2.58 -6.84 18.26
C GLU A 114 2.59 -5.74 19.34
N VAL A 115 1.98 -4.58 19.09
CA VAL A 115 1.98 -3.40 19.99
C VAL A 115 0.56 -3.03 20.43
N ASN A 116 -0.34 -2.77 19.48
CA ASN A 116 -1.71 -2.32 19.73
C ASN A 116 -2.76 -3.20 18.99
N PRO A 117 -2.86 -4.50 19.31
CA PRO A 117 -3.78 -5.42 18.64
C PRO A 117 -5.27 -5.15 18.93
N ASP A 118 -5.61 -4.53 20.06
CA ASP A 118 -7.00 -4.31 20.45
C ASP A 118 -7.68 -3.22 19.60
N ASP A 119 -6.93 -2.24 19.09
CA ASP A 119 -7.35 -1.19 18.16
C ASP A 119 -8.02 -1.74 16.88
N ILE A 120 -7.73 -2.99 16.49
CA ILE A 120 -8.37 -3.68 15.34
C ILE A 120 -9.90 -3.73 15.50
N ARG A 121 -10.41 -3.69 16.74
CA ARG A 121 -11.86 -3.75 17.01
C ARG A 121 -12.61 -2.45 16.71
N GLU A 122 -11.94 -1.34 16.38
CA GLU A 122 -12.52 0.01 16.45
C GLU A 122 -12.60 0.82 15.11
N ASN A 123 -12.52 0.14 13.94
CA ASN A 123 -12.86 0.58 12.55
C ASN A 123 -11.77 1.23 11.63
N GLU A 124 -11.56 0.63 10.44
CA GLU A 124 -11.33 1.16 9.04
C GLU A 124 -10.30 2.28 8.65
N GLY A 125 -9.32 2.05 7.72
CA GLY A 125 -8.67 3.12 6.86
C GLY A 125 -7.18 2.95 6.38
N MET A 126 -6.68 3.72 5.37
CA MET A 126 -5.57 3.38 4.39
C MET A 126 -4.42 4.42 3.90
N GLY A 127 -3.61 4.18 2.79
CA GLY A 127 -3.23 4.99 1.54
C GLY A 127 -1.89 5.79 1.17
N ALA A 128 -0.92 5.36 0.30
CA ALA A 128 0.38 6.00 -0.22
C ALA A 128 1.52 5.11 -0.84
N GLY A 129 2.24 5.60 -1.89
CA GLY A 129 3.70 5.40 -2.13
C GLY A 129 4.21 4.51 -3.29
N ARG A 130 4.31 5.02 -4.54
CA ARG A 130 4.80 4.26 -5.73
C ARG A 130 5.84 4.98 -6.63
N ALA A 131 5.76 6.29 -6.83
CA ALA A 131 6.45 7.00 -7.93
C ALA A 131 8.00 7.04 -7.87
N LEU A 132 8.61 6.93 -6.68
CA LEU A 132 10.05 7.06 -6.49
C LEU A 132 10.86 5.86 -7.03
N MET A 133 10.24 4.68 -7.16
CA MET A 133 10.93 3.47 -7.61
C MET A 133 11.12 3.47 -9.13
N ASP A 134 10.06 3.84 -9.87
CA ASP A 134 10.08 3.90 -11.33
C ASP A 134 11.17 4.90 -11.82
N GLU A 135 11.36 6.05 -11.15
CA GLU A 135 12.43 7.02 -11.47
C GLU A 135 13.86 6.49 -11.18
N LEU A 136 14.06 5.75 -10.08
CA LEU A 136 15.39 5.21 -9.74
C LEU A 136 15.89 4.22 -10.80
N GLU A 137 15.00 3.40 -11.34
CA GLU A 137 15.29 2.41 -12.37
C GLU A 137 15.68 3.09 -13.69
N GLU A 138 14.85 4.01 -14.20
CA GLU A 138 15.11 4.79 -15.42
C GLU A 138 16.44 5.57 -15.37
N GLN A 139 16.74 6.22 -14.24
CA GLN A 139 17.99 6.96 -14.07
C GLN A 139 19.21 6.04 -14.02
N THR A 140 19.09 4.86 -13.41
CA THR A 140 20.17 3.86 -13.35
C THR A 140 20.50 3.34 -14.75
N GLU A 141 19.49 3.00 -15.55
CA GLU A 141 19.66 2.57 -16.94
C GLU A 141 20.27 3.66 -17.83
N ALA A 142 19.82 4.91 -17.69
CA ALA A 142 20.35 6.04 -18.45
C ALA A 142 21.87 6.21 -18.21
N ILE A 143 22.30 6.16 -16.94
CA ILE A 143 23.71 6.28 -16.55
C ILE A 143 24.52 5.09 -17.08
N ALA A 144 24.02 3.86 -16.97
CA ALA A 144 24.67 2.67 -17.51
C ALA A 144 24.85 2.74 -19.04
N ALA A 145 23.92 3.38 -19.75
CA ALA A 145 24.00 3.64 -21.19
C ALA A 145 24.86 4.86 -21.58
N GLY A 146 25.54 5.51 -20.62
CA GLY A 146 26.33 6.73 -20.85
C GLY A 146 25.50 7.97 -21.21
N LYS A 147 24.19 7.94 -20.92
CA LYS A 147 23.25 9.05 -21.15
C LYS A 147 23.07 9.87 -19.88
N LYS A 148 22.64 11.12 -20.03
CA LYS A 148 22.26 11.96 -18.90
C LYS A 148 20.88 11.52 -18.38
N PRO A 149 20.72 11.23 -17.06
CA PRO A 149 19.42 10.86 -16.49
C PRO A 149 18.42 12.02 -16.49
N THR A 150 17.14 11.69 -16.58
CA THR A 150 16.02 12.62 -16.45
C THR A 150 15.54 12.69 -15.01
N VAL A 151 15.07 13.85 -14.56
CA VAL A 151 14.54 14.06 -13.20
C VAL A 151 13.08 14.50 -13.32
N ALA A 152 12.17 13.79 -12.66
CA ALA A 152 10.72 13.89 -12.83
C ALA A 152 9.89 13.70 -11.54
N ALA A 153 10.26 12.79 -10.64
CA ALA A 153 9.54 12.56 -9.38
C ALA A 153 10.27 13.12 -8.13
N THR A 154 11.46 13.67 -8.33
CA THR A 154 12.31 14.28 -7.30
C THR A 154 12.86 15.64 -7.78
N SER A 155 13.56 16.38 -6.92
CA SER A 155 14.14 17.70 -7.26
C SER A 155 15.54 17.61 -7.90
N HIS A 156 16.22 16.47 -7.79
CA HIS A 156 17.58 16.21 -8.23
C HIS A 156 17.70 14.76 -8.73
N GLN A 157 18.81 14.40 -9.38
CA GLN A 157 19.10 13.01 -9.71
C GLN A 157 19.12 12.14 -8.44
N LEU A 158 18.44 11.00 -8.47
CA LEU A 158 18.29 10.02 -7.39
C LEU A 158 19.31 8.87 -7.52
N ALA A 159 19.54 8.37 -8.74
CA ALA A 159 20.52 7.30 -8.98
C ALA A 159 21.95 7.75 -8.64
N TYR A 160 22.67 6.95 -7.85
CA TYR A 160 24.02 7.22 -7.34
C TYR A 160 24.19 8.55 -6.57
N ASN A 161 23.10 9.08 -6.02
CA ASN A 161 23.09 10.31 -5.23
C ASN A 161 22.39 10.09 -3.89
N VAL A 162 22.62 11.00 -2.94
CA VAL A 162 21.81 11.11 -1.73
C VAL A 162 21.11 12.46 -1.79
N ILE A 163 19.81 12.45 -2.07
CA ILE A 163 18.98 13.65 -2.02
C ILE A 163 18.37 13.74 -0.60
N PRO A 164 18.83 14.65 0.28
CA PRO A 164 17.92 15.21 1.28
C PRO A 164 16.83 15.94 0.48
N GLY A 165 15.63 15.37 0.48
CA GLY A 165 14.62 15.50 -0.58
C GLY A 165 14.18 16.92 -0.93
N GLY A 166 13.44 17.03 -2.04
CA GLY A 166 12.73 18.25 -2.44
C GLY A 166 11.50 18.55 -1.56
N TRP A 167 11.63 18.36 -0.25
CA TRP A 167 10.58 18.60 0.74
C TRP A 167 10.40 20.10 0.99
N LYS A 168 9.15 20.50 1.20
CA LYS A 168 8.85 21.73 1.91
C LYS A 168 8.90 21.38 3.40
N PRO A 169 9.86 21.90 4.18
CA PRO A 169 9.74 21.77 5.62
C PRO A 169 8.45 22.45 6.09
N ASP A 170 7.90 21.95 7.18
CA ASP A 170 6.86 22.66 7.93
C ASP A 170 7.44 23.91 8.64
N ALA A 171 6.63 24.52 9.52
CA ALA A 171 7.05 25.71 10.25
C ALA A 171 8.23 25.46 11.21
N ASP A 172 8.44 24.21 11.63
CA ASP A 172 9.42 23.80 12.62
C ASP A 172 10.67 23.15 12.00
N GLY A 173 10.68 22.98 10.68
CA GLY A 173 11.84 22.53 9.89
C GLY A 173 11.80 21.06 9.46
N TYR A 174 10.76 20.31 9.81
CA TYR A 174 10.65 18.87 9.54
C TYR A 174 9.96 18.57 8.21
N ASN A 175 10.29 17.43 7.61
CA ASN A 175 9.61 16.93 6.42
C ASN A 175 8.46 15.96 6.75
N GLU A 176 7.58 15.70 5.78
CA GLU A 176 6.40 14.85 5.97
C GLU A 176 6.69 13.41 6.42
N GLU A 177 7.83 12.82 6.04
CA GLU A 177 8.18 11.45 6.47
C GLU A 177 8.76 11.43 7.90
N GLU A 178 9.47 12.48 8.31
CA GLU A 178 9.90 12.68 9.71
C GLU A 178 8.69 12.88 10.61
N MET A 179 7.75 13.75 10.21
CA MET A 179 6.52 13.98 10.97
C MET A 179 5.58 12.77 10.94
N LYS A 180 5.60 11.94 9.89
CA LYS A 180 4.94 10.61 9.92
C LYS A 180 5.52 9.75 11.03
N LEU A 181 6.85 9.62 11.14
CA LEU A 181 7.44 8.81 12.22
C LEU A 181 7.01 9.29 13.61
N VAL A 182 6.99 10.61 13.86
CA VAL A 182 6.53 11.18 15.13
C VAL A 182 5.04 10.90 15.36
N HIS A 183 4.18 11.28 14.42
CA HIS A 183 2.73 11.17 14.55
C HIS A 183 2.24 9.71 14.61
N GLU A 184 2.84 8.82 13.82
CA GLU A 184 2.51 7.40 13.81
C GLU A 184 2.95 6.73 15.11
N THR A 185 4.15 7.04 15.62
CA THR A 185 4.61 6.51 16.92
C THR A 185 3.70 6.96 18.06
N ARG A 186 3.39 8.26 18.15
CA ARG A 186 2.46 8.81 19.15
C ARG A 186 1.09 8.13 19.10
N LYS A 187 0.55 7.90 17.90
CA LYS A 187 -0.74 7.22 17.71
C LYS A 187 -0.69 5.72 18.05
N ILE A 188 0.37 5.00 17.66
CA ILE A 188 0.54 3.56 17.95
C ILE A 188 0.72 3.30 19.44
N LEU A 189 1.40 4.20 20.16
CA LEU A 189 1.65 4.08 21.60
C LEU A 189 0.57 4.72 22.49
N HIS A 190 -0.45 5.35 21.89
CA HIS A 190 -1.47 6.14 22.59
C HIS A 190 -0.89 7.25 23.51
N ASP A 191 0.26 7.81 23.13
CA ASP A 191 0.98 8.84 23.88
C ASP A 191 1.18 10.09 22.99
N PRO A 192 0.42 11.18 23.20
CA PRO A 192 0.51 12.37 22.37
C PRO A 192 1.73 13.26 22.65
N ASP A 193 2.41 13.07 23.78
CA ASP A 193 3.43 13.99 24.31
C ASP A 193 4.88 13.49 24.12
N LEU A 194 5.07 12.36 23.43
CA LEU A 194 6.35 11.71 23.11
C LEU A 194 7.31 12.56 22.25
#